data_AF-A0A0C2J3U8-F1
#
_entry.id   AF-A0A0C2J3U8-F1
#
_cell.length_a   1.000
_cell.length_b   1.000
_cell.length_c   1.000
_cell.angle_alpha   90.00
_cell.angle_beta   90.00
_cell.angle_gamma   90.00
#
_symmetry.space_group_name_H-M   'P 1'
#
loop_
_entity.id
_entity.type
_entity.pdbx_description
1 polymer ?
#
loop_
_entity_poly.entity_id
_entity_poly.type
_entity_poly.pdbx_seq_one_letter_code
_entity_poly.pdbx_strand_id
1 'polypeptide(L)'
;MIGCGMSGIVHLTPCGTMVKKSVAQWRSDPEMRSKQIRNEIAIYKLLPQNHRRLLRFYDSFDDGGTNVWITLEYMPNGTLEDYLRGFTYEESRDVEGKSGETQADCNARIRRRHDSLPLHQRARLCLEATDAVVLLHAHNIIHSDIKPENMGVDASLGVRIFDFGGSSYDGQPVLGLESTRYFMPRESWDVYNVTTDCFALGCSIYHIVTGYRPYDALSDDEVEARYERQAFPDLSGQTREYEPKHGKEGDTVGISPATGQLLFADTIRKCWFGEFATSADVFESLKQEVLATFNDKDLASIETSSGITLRRDNADDGQKSTSK
;
A
#
# COMPACT_ATOMS: atom_id res chain seq x y z
N MET A 1 -6.51 5.48 23.25
CA MET A 1 -6.98 4.73 22.07
C MET A 1 -6.52 5.50 20.85
N ILE A 2 -6.05 4.77 19.85
CA ILE A 2 -5.14 5.27 18.83
C ILE A 2 -5.64 4.92 17.41
N GLY A 3 -6.55 3.94 17.32
CA GLY A 3 -7.37 3.65 16.15
C GLY A 3 -8.36 2.54 16.47
N CYS A 4 -9.41 2.39 15.67
CA CYS A 4 -10.33 1.27 15.72
C CYS A 4 -10.46 0.68 14.30
N GLY A 5 -9.67 -0.37 14.03
CA GLY A 5 -9.73 -1.08 12.74
C GLY A 5 -10.87 -2.09 12.71
N MET A 6 -11.00 -2.80 11.57
CA MET A 6 -11.96 -3.88 11.41
C MET A 6 -11.78 -4.97 12.47
N SER A 7 -10.54 -5.41 12.71
CA SER A 7 -10.20 -6.53 13.60
C SER A 7 -10.11 -6.16 15.09
N GLY A 8 -10.10 -4.87 15.46
CA GLY A 8 -9.98 -4.50 16.86
C GLY A 8 -9.60 -3.04 17.15
N ILE A 9 -9.23 -2.80 18.41
CA ILE A 9 -8.80 -1.50 18.92
C ILE A 9 -7.29 -1.47 18.98
N VAL A 10 -6.70 -0.33 18.62
CA VAL A 10 -5.26 -0.10 18.70
C VAL A 10 -4.97 0.92 19.79
N HIS A 11 -4.05 0.59 20.69
CA HIS A 11 -3.59 1.43 21.79
C HIS A 11 -2.09 1.68 21.70
N LEU A 12 -1.67 2.95 21.69
CA LEU A 12 -0.28 3.30 21.92
C LEU A 12 0.08 2.97 23.37
N THR A 13 1.20 2.28 23.55
CA THR A 13 1.76 1.96 24.87
C THR A 13 2.35 3.23 25.52
N PRO A 14 2.48 3.28 26.86
CA PRO A 14 3.01 4.46 27.56
C PRO A 14 4.42 4.89 27.13
N CYS A 15 5.24 3.98 26.59
CA CYS A 15 6.57 4.31 26.07
C CYS A 15 6.54 5.02 24.71
N GLY A 16 5.40 5.07 24.03
CA GLY A 16 5.23 5.81 22.77
C GLY A 16 5.85 5.15 21.53
N THR A 17 6.40 3.93 21.64
CA THR A 17 7.11 3.25 20.54
C THR A 17 6.39 2.00 20.01
N MET A 18 5.38 1.53 20.73
CA MET A 18 4.68 0.28 20.43
C MET A 18 3.17 0.46 20.48
N VAL A 19 2.46 -0.24 19.62
CA VAL A 19 1.01 -0.33 19.60
C VAL A 19 0.55 -1.71 20.00
N LYS A 20 -0.55 -1.78 20.76
CA LYS A 20 -1.24 -3.02 21.13
C LYS A 20 -2.58 -3.05 20.42
N LYS A 21 -2.78 -4.06 19.57
CA LYS A 21 -4.05 -4.33 18.87
C LYS A 21 -4.77 -5.48 19.56
N SER A 22 -6.02 -5.27 19.95
CA SER A 22 -6.83 -6.26 20.69
C SER A 22 -8.28 -6.27 20.22
N VAL A 23 -8.98 -7.37 20.44
CA VAL A 23 -10.40 -7.52 20.04
C VAL A 23 -11.27 -6.42 20.64
N ALA A 24 -12.07 -5.77 19.80
CA ALA A 24 -13.09 -4.84 20.25
C ALA A 24 -14.32 -5.62 20.75
N GLN A 25 -14.38 -5.90 22.06
CA GLN A 25 -15.43 -6.74 22.66
C GLN A 25 -16.86 -6.22 22.44
N TRP A 26 -17.02 -4.92 22.15
CA TRP A 26 -18.32 -4.29 21.88
C TRP A 26 -18.73 -4.30 20.40
N ARG A 27 -17.84 -4.71 19.48
CA ARG A 27 -18.19 -4.86 18.06
C ARG A 27 -18.88 -6.21 17.83
N SER A 28 -19.62 -6.31 16.72
CA SER A 28 -20.22 -7.56 16.28
C SER A 28 -19.14 -8.63 16.05
N ASP A 29 -19.48 -9.87 16.41
CA ASP A 29 -18.70 -11.09 16.20
C ASP A 29 -17.26 -11.07 16.80
N PRO A 30 -17.11 -11.05 18.14
CA PRO A 30 -15.79 -11.15 18.78
C PRO A 30 -15.01 -12.41 18.41
N GLU A 31 -15.69 -13.50 18.04
CA GLU A 31 -15.04 -14.76 17.66
C GLU A 31 -14.30 -14.62 16.33
N MET A 32 -14.95 -14.10 15.29
CA MET A 32 -14.30 -13.82 14.00
C MET A 32 -13.14 -12.84 14.17
N ARG A 33 -13.31 -11.79 14.97
CA ARG A 33 -12.24 -10.81 15.23
C ARG A 33 -11.04 -11.44 15.92
N SER A 34 -11.29 -12.33 16.88
CA SER A 34 -10.23 -13.10 17.53
C SER A 34 -9.51 -14.01 16.53
N LYS A 35 -10.25 -14.64 15.61
CA LYS A 35 -9.69 -15.44 14.52
C LYS A 35 -8.80 -14.61 13.59
N GLN A 36 -9.22 -13.40 13.22
CA GLN A 36 -8.41 -12.48 12.41
C GLN A 36 -7.11 -12.07 13.12
N ILE A 37 -7.15 -11.71 14.41
CA ILE A 37 -5.92 -11.38 15.16
C ILE A 37 -5.00 -12.61 15.26
N ARG A 38 -5.53 -13.81 15.47
CA ARG A 38 -4.73 -15.05 15.46
C ARG A 38 -4.08 -15.32 14.11
N ASN A 39 -4.83 -15.08 13.02
CA ASN A 39 -4.32 -15.21 11.66
C ASN A 39 -3.12 -14.29 11.43
N GLU A 40 -3.26 -13.02 11.87
CA GLU A 40 -2.18 -12.05 11.80
C GLU A 40 -0.95 -12.47 12.62
N ILE A 41 -1.15 -12.94 13.86
CA ILE A 41 -0.06 -13.47 14.71
C ILE A 41 0.65 -14.65 14.03
N ALA A 42 -0.10 -15.57 13.43
CA ALA A 42 0.46 -16.73 12.75
C ALA A 42 1.35 -16.31 11.57
N ILE A 43 0.87 -15.39 10.73
CA ILE A 43 1.62 -14.87 9.59
C ILE A 43 2.90 -14.15 10.04
N TYR A 44 2.84 -13.31 11.08
CA TYR A 44 4.04 -12.67 11.62
C TYR A 44 5.10 -13.67 12.10
N LYS A 45 4.69 -14.85 12.61
CA LYS A 45 5.61 -15.90 13.03
C LYS A 45 6.26 -16.66 11.87
N LEU A 46 5.64 -16.65 10.69
CA LEU A 46 6.18 -17.27 9.46
C LEU A 46 7.15 -16.33 8.72
N LEU A 47 6.90 -15.02 8.80
CA LEU A 47 7.70 -14.00 8.12
C LEU A 47 9.06 -13.75 8.79
N PRO A 48 10.05 -13.24 8.03
CA PRO A 48 11.35 -12.88 8.58
C PRO A 48 11.22 -11.74 9.60
N GLN A 49 11.79 -11.95 10.78
CA GLN A 49 11.74 -10.98 11.86
C GLN A 49 12.63 -9.77 11.55
N ASN A 50 12.17 -8.56 11.92
CA ASN A 50 12.89 -7.29 11.72
C ASN A 50 13.21 -6.95 10.25
N HIS A 51 12.42 -7.45 9.30
CA HIS A 51 12.56 -7.05 7.90
C HIS A 51 12.09 -5.59 7.70
N ARG A 52 12.85 -4.79 6.95
CA ARG A 52 12.60 -3.35 6.77
C ARG A 52 11.27 -2.99 6.10
N ARG A 53 10.63 -3.97 5.43
CA ARG A 53 9.33 -3.83 4.76
C ARG A 53 8.15 -4.33 5.58
N LEU A 54 8.41 -4.94 6.72
CA LEU A 54 7.37 -5.47 7.59
C LEU A 54 7.26 -4.60 8.82
N LEU A 55 6.04 -4.34 9.27
CA LEU A 55 5.83 -3.72 10.56
C LEU A 55 6.39 -4.64 11.65
N ARG A 56 7.24 -4.14 12.55
CA ARG A 56 7.92 -5.02 13.49
C ARG A 56 6.94 -5.62 14.51
N PHE A 57 6.93 -6.94 14.57
CA PHE A 57 6.27 -7.72 15.61
C PHE A 57 7.13 -7.79 16.88
N TYR A 58 6.53 -7.55 18.04
CA TYR A 58 7.21 -7.65 19.34
C TYR A 58 6.77 -8.87 20.14
N ASP A 59 5.46 -9.01 20.36
CA ASP A 59 4.90 -10.12 21.13
C ASP A 59 3.39 -10.25 20.89
N SER A 60 2.80 -11.34 21.36
CA SER A 60 1.37 -11.65 21.29
C SER A 60 0.89 -12.39 22.53
N PHE A 61 -0.40 -12.32 22.80
CA PHE A 61 -1.07 -13.16 23.80
C PHE A 61 -2.34 -13.75 23.22
N ASP A 62 -2.64 -14.97 23.64
CA ASP A 62 -3.85 -15.69 23.29
C ASP A 62 -4.21 -16.64 24.44
N ASP A 63 -5.41 -16.51 25.01
CA ASP A 63 -5.93 -17.42 26.03
C ASP A 63 -6.79 -18.57 25.46
N GLY A 64 -6.89 -18.66 24.14
CA GLY A 64 -7.75 -19.60 23.42
C GLY A 64 -9.21 -19.17 23.30
N GLY A 65 -9.62 -18.07 23.97
CA GLY A 65 -10.97 -17.51 23.95
C GLY A 65 -11.11 -16.33 22.99
N THR A 66 -11.67 -15.21 23.48
CA THR A 66 -11.73 -13.95 22.70
C THR A 66 -10.73 -12.90 23.17
N ASN A 67 -9.92 -13.23 24.18
CA ASN A 67 -8.90 -12.34 24.70
C ASN A 67 -7.58 -12.63 24.01
N VAL A 68 -7.43 -12.05 22.83
CA VAL A 68 -6.22 -12.12 22.02
C VAL A 68 -5.72 -10.70 21.72
N TRP A 69 -4.40 -10.52 21.77
CA TRP A 69 -3.78 -9.28 21.32
C TRP A 69 -2.43 -9.52 20.67
N ILE A 70 -2.05 -8.56 19.84
CA ILE A 70 -0.75 -8.49 19.18
C ILE A 70 -0.12 -7.13 19.50
N THR A 71 1.20 -7.13 19.70
CA THR A 71 1.97 -5.93 19.99
C THR A 71 2.96 -5.69 18.85
N LEU A 72 2.81 -4.53 18.22
CA LEU A 72 3.52 -4.14 16.99
C LEU A 72 4.22 -2.80 17.20
N GLU A 73 5.09 -2.44 16.28
CA GLU A 73 5.73 -1.14 16.25
C GLU A 73 4.75 0.00 15.96
N TYR A 74 5.01 1.15 16.58
CA TYR A 74 4.27 2.37 16.28
C TYR A 74 4.84 3.09 15.05
N MET A 75 3.96 3.46 14.11
CA MET A 75 4.31 4.24 12.92
C MET A 75 4.00 5.72 13.17
N PRO A 76 5.01 6.58 13.34
CA PRO A 76 4.81 7.98 13.75
C PRO A 76 4.12 8.83 12.67
N ASN A 77 4.23 8.44 11.39
CA ASN A 77 3.58 9.14 10.28
C ASN A 77 2.24 8.50 9.89
N GLY A 78 1.70 7.61 10.73
CA GLY A 78 0.42 6.94 10.48
C GLY A 78 0.49 5.93 9.35
N THR A 79 -0.65 5.71 8.71
CA THR A 79 -0.74 4.89 7.49
C THR A 79 -0.24 5.68 6.29
N LEU A 80 0.05 4.97 5.18
CA LEU A 80 0.41 5.61 3.93
C LEU A 80 -0.76 6.44 3.39
N GLU A 81 -2.00 6.04 3.66
CA GLU A 81 -3.19 6.85 3.39
C GLU A 81 -3.15 8.20 4.13
N ASP A 82 -2.93 8.18 5.45
CA ASP A 82 -2.82 9.39 6.26
C ASP A 82 -1.72 10.32 5.72
N TYR A 83 -0.56 9.73 5.43
CA TYR A 83 0.62 10.44 4.93
C TYR A 83 0.39 11.09 3.56
N LEU A 84 -0.28 10.41 2.63
CA LEU A 84 -0.63 10.93 1.30
C LEU A 84 -1.69 12.03 1.39
N ARG A 85 -2.67 11.88 2.29
CA ARG A 85 -3.69 12.90 2.54
C ARG A 85 -3.19 14.11 3.34
N GLY A 86 -1.97 14.04 3.86
CA GLY A 86 -1.35 15.10 4.63
C GLY A 86 -1.91 15.22 6.04
N PHE A 87 -2.43 14.13 6.59
CA PHE A 87 -2.75 14.03 8.00
C PHE A 87 -1.51 13.60 8.79
N THR A 88 -1.29 14.27 9.92
CA THR A 88 -0.47 13.71 10.98
C THR A 88 -1.31 12.79 11.86
N TYR A 89 -0.64 11.87 12.57
CA TYR A 89 -1.30 10.96 13.49
C TYR A 89 -2.13 11.67 14.59
N GLU A 90 -1.70 12.85 15.04
CA GLU A 90 -2.44 13.67 16.01
C GLU A 90 -3.73 14.22 15.38
N GLU A 91 -3.68 14.61 14.10
CA GLU A 91 -4.83 15.14 13.38
C GLU A 91 -5.83 14.06 12.95
N SER A 92 -5.37 12.83 12.69
CA SER A 92 -6.25 11.71 12.35
C SER A 92 -7.11 11.26 13.54
N ARG A 93 -6.61 11.42 14.79
CA ARG A 93 -7.41 11.20 16.02
C ARG A 93 -8.57 12.19 16.16
N ASP A 94 -8.45 13.39 15.59
CA ASP A 94 -9.48 14.42 15.62
C ASP A 94 -10.48 14.31 14.46
N VAL A 95 -10.30 13.38 13.51
CA VAL A 95 -11.21 13.23 12.35
C VAL A 95 -12.58 12.71 12.76
N GLU A 96 -12.67 11.85 13.79
CA GLU A 96 -13.97 11.49 14.40
C GLU A 96 -14.66 12.69 15.10
N GLY A 97 -13.97 13.84 15.24
CA GLY A 97 -14.48 15.07 15.86
C GLY A 97 -14.49 16.33 14.97
N LYS A 98 -13.96 16.30 13.73
CA LYS A 98 -14.00 17.45 12.81
C LYS A 98 -15.32 17.49 12.05
N SER A 99 -16.39 17.83 12.76
CA SER A 99 -17.75 18.01 12.24
C SER A 99 -17.92 19.26 11.34
N GLY A 100 -16.99 19.53 10.42
CA GLY A 100 -17.03 20.74 9.59
C GLY A 100 -16.06 20.84 8.42
N GLU A 101 -15.23 19.83 8.15
CA GLU A 101 -14.39 19.85 6.93
C GLU A 101 -15.23 19.50 5.70
N THR A 102 -15.17 20.33 4.66
CA THR A 102 -15.84 20.04 3.38
C THR A 102 -14.98 19.15 2.49
N GLN A 103 -15.59 18.48 1.52
CA GLN A 103 -14.84 17.72 0.49
C GLN A 103 -13.82 18.60 -0.25
N ALA A 104 -14.14 19.88 -0.46
CA ALA A 104 -13.25 20.83 -1.13
C ALA A 104 -11.99 21.13 -0.29
N ASP A 105 -12.15 21.26 1.03
CA ASP A 105 -11.04 21.48 1.96
C ASP A 105 -10.12 20.25 2.01
N CYS A 106 -10.72 19.05 2.08
CA CYS A 106 -9.98 17.79 2.02
C CYS A 106 -9.16 17.68 0.73
N ASN A 107 -9.78 17.92 -0.43
CA ASN A 107 -9.10 17.90 -1.73
C ASN A 107 -8.00 18.98 -1.82
N ALA A 108 -8.17 20.14 -1.19
CA ALA A 108 -7.13 21.18 -1.15
C ALA A 108 -5.95 20.77 -0.26
N ARG A 109 -6.18 20.05 0.84
CA ARG A 109 -5.11 19.49 1.67
C ARG A 109 -4.33 18.41 0.93
N ILE A 110 -5.03 17.43 0.33
CA ILE A 110 -4.41 16.36 -0.46
C ILE A 110 -3.51 16.96 -1.55
N ARG A 111 -4.03 17.96 -2.29
CA ARG A 111 -3.24 18.67 -3.32
C ARG A 111 -1.98 19.30 -2.76
N ARG A 112 -2.08 20.14 -1.72
CA ARG A 112 -0.89 20.78 -1.10
C ARG A 112 0.14 19.76 -0.63
N ARG A 113 -0.34 18.64 -0.08
CA ARG A 113 0.52 17.55 0.36
C ARG A 113 1.25 16.88 -0.81
N HIS A 114 0.54 16.61 -1.89
CA HIS A 114 1.11 16.03 -3.10
C HIS A 114 2.07 17.00 -3.79
N ASP A 115 1.70 18.28 -3.95
CA ASP A 115 2.58 19.28 -4.58
C ASP A 115 3.91 19.45 -3.83
N SER A 116 3.90 19.22 -2.51
CA SER A 116 5.10 19.22 -1.68
C SER A 116 5.83 17.87 -1.63
N LEU A 117 5.25 16.78 -2.12
CA LEU A 117 5.86 15.44 -2.18
C LEU A 117 6.59 15.23 -3.50
N PRO A 118 7.94 15.24 -3.52
CA PRO A 118 8.72 15.08 -4.76
C PRO A 118 8.42 13.75 -5.46
N LEU A 119 8.49 13.75 -6.81
CA LEU A 119 8.21 12.55 -7.60
C LEU A 119 9.12 11.37 -7.24
N HIS A 120 10.41 11.61 -6.95
CA HIS A 120 11.32 10.53 -6.53
C HIS A 120 10.92 9.92 -5.19
N GLN A 121 10.30 10.69 -4.28
CA GLN A 121 9.78 10.15 -3.03
C GLN A 121 8.53 9.30 -3.29
N ARG A 122 7.65 9.69 -4.22
CA ARG A 122 6.53 8.83 -4.65
C ARG A 122 7.01 7.53 -5.27
N ALA A 123 8.02 7.61 -6.14
CA ALA A 123 8.69 6.44 -6.73
C ALA A 123 9.25 5.50 -5.68
N ARG A 124 9.95 6.04 -4.66
CA ARG A 124 10.42 5.28 -3.51
C ARG A 124 9.28 4.56 -2.80
N LEU A 125 8.18 5.25 -2.48
CA LEU A 125 7.04 4.64 -1.79
C LEU A 125 6.42 3.50 -2.60
N CYS A 126 6.25 3.68 -3.91
CA CYS A 126 5.77 2.61 -4.80
C CYS A 126 6.71 1.40 -4.80
N LEU A 127 8.03 1.62 -4.94
CA LEU A 127 9.02 0.56 -4.92
C LEU A 127 9.01 -0.21 -3.60
N GLU A 128 9.00 0.49 -2.46
CA GLU A 128 9.00 -0.15 -1.14
C GLU A 128 7.69 -0.91 -0.86
N ALA A 129 6.55 -0.40 -1.31
CA ALA A 129 5.26 -1.09 -1.23
C ALA A 129 5.28 -2.38 -2.07
N THR A 130 5.76 -2.32 -3.31
CA THR A 130 5.88 -3.50 -4.17
C THR A 130 6.87 -4.52 -3.62
N ASP A 131 8.03 -4.08 -3.13
CA ASP A 131 9.04 -4.93 -2.48
C ASP A 131 8.48 -5.66 -1.25
N ALA A 132 7.60 -5.01 -0.48
CA ALA A 132 6.87 -5.64 0.61
C ALA A 132 5.96 -6.78 0.12
N VAL A 133 5.23 -6.57 -0.98
CA VAL A 133 4.34 -7.60 -1.55
C VAL A 133 5.13 -8.77 -2.14
N VAL A 134 6.27 -8.49 -2.80
CA VAL A 134 7.21 -9.52 -3.27
C VAL A 134 7.66 -10.42 -2.11
N LEU A 135 8.00 -9.81 -0.97
CA LEU A 135 8.37 -10.55 0.24
C LEU A 135 7.25 -11.47 0.73
N LEU A 136 6.00 -11.00 0.77
CA LEU A 136 4.86 -11.81 1.20
C LEU A 136 4.63 -13.00 0.27
N HIS A 137 4.62 -12.76 -1.05
CA HIS A 137 4.41 -13.81 -2.05
C HIS A 137 5.53 -14.85 -2.04
N ALA A 138 6.77 -14.45 -1.78
CA ALA A 138 7.90 -15.38 -1.60
C ALA A 138 7.74 -16.32 -0.39
N HIS A 139 6.86 -15.98 0.56
CA HIS A 139 6.52 -16.80 1.73
C HIS A 139 5.11 -17.43 1.61
N ASN A 140 4.56 -17.54 0.40
CA ASN A 140 3.24 -18.10 0.12
C ASN A 140 2.09 -17.40 0.89
N ILE A 141 2.22 -16.10 1.13
CA ILE A 141 1.18 -15.28 1.76
C ILE A 141 0.49 -14.45 0.68
N ILE A 142 -0.84 -14.56 0.58
CA ILE A 142 -1.68 -13.65 -0.21
C ILE A 142 -2.27 -12.64 0.77
N HIS A 143 -1.95 -11.36 0.59
CA HIS A 143 -2.35 -10.34 1.55
C HIS A 143 -3.87 -10.12 1.53
N SER A 144 -4.49 -10.17 0.34
CA SER A 144 -5.93 -10.07 0.11
C SER A 144 -6.61 -8.75 0.53
N ASP A 145 -5.82 -7.69 0.78
CA ASP A 145 -6.34 -6.34 1.08
C ASP A 145 -5.21 -5.30 0.92
N ILE A 146 -4.47 -5.36 -0.19
CA ILE A 146 -3.36 -4.43 -0.44
C ILE A 146 -3.91 -3.04 -0.74
N LYS A 147 -3.59 -2.08 0.14
CA LYS A 147 -3.95 -0.67 0.01
C LYS A 147 -3.10 0.20 0.95
N PRO A 148 -2.99 1.51 0.70
CA PRO A 148 -2.23 2.43 1.56
C PRO A 148 -2.65 2.44 3.04
N GLU A 149 -3.91 2.12 3.35
CA GLU A 149 -4.39 2.00 4.73
C GLU A 149 -3.72 0.85 5.51
N ASN A 150 -3.28 -0.19 4.80
CA ASN A 150 -2.60 -1.37 5.35
C ASN A 150 -1.06 -1.29 5.20
N MET A 151 -0.55 -0.08 4.98
CA MET A 151 0.87 0.24 4.87
C MET A 151 1.20 1.38 5.82
N GLY A 152 2.20 1.21 6.68
CA GLY A 152 2.62 2.17 7.67
C GLY A 152 3.81 2.98 7.18
N VAL A 153 3.91 4.24 7.63
CA VAL A 153 5.03 5.12 7.29
C VAL A 153 5.90 5.35 8.52
N ASP A 154 7.15 4.92 8.44
CA ASP A 154 8.12 5.05 9.52
C ASP A 154 8.73 6.45 9.63
N ALA A 155 9.58 6.68 10.64
CA ALA A 155 10.24 7.97 10.87
C ALA A 155 11.19 8.40 9.73
N SER A 156 11.67 7.44 8.93
CA SER A 156 12.51 7.66 7.74
C SER A 156 11.70 7.73 6.45
N LEU A 157 10.37 7.88 6.57
CA LEU A 157 9.41 7.93 5.47
C LEU A 157 9.43 6.68 4.59
N GLY A 158 9.78 5.54 5.20
CA GLY A 158 9.75 4.22 4.58
C GLY A 158 8.44 3.48 4.82
N VAL A 159 8.07 2.59 3.89
CA VAL A 159 6.84 1.79 3.91
C VAL A 159 7.03 0.47 4.66
N ARG A 160 6.07 0.15 5.53
CA ARG A 160 5.96 -1.14 6.23
C ARG A 160 4.57 -1.73 6.08
N ILE A 161 4.45 -2.89 5.45
CA ILE A 161 3.14 -3.55 5.29
C ILE A 161 2.69 -4.23 6.60
N PHE A 162 1.39 -4.21 6.87
CA PHE A 162 0.76 -4.79 8.06
C PHE A 162 -0.71 -5.16 7.81
N ASP A 163 -1.41 -5.64 8.85
CA ASP A 163 -2.81 -6.05 8.87
C ASP A 163 -3.10 -7.34 8.08
N PHE A 164 -2.45 -8.42 8.50
CA PHE A 164 -2.63 -9.75 7.92
C PHE A 164 -3.88 -10.49 8.45
N GLY A 165 -4.82 -9.77 9.07
CA GLY A 165 -5.97 -10.39 9.73
C GLY A 165 -6.92 -11.09 8.74
N GLY A 166 -7.00 -10.58 7.52
CA GLY A 166 -7.77 -11.17 6.42
C GLY A 166 -6.98 -12.13 5.52
N SER A 167 -5.66 -12.09 5.57
CA SER A 167 -4.77 -12.73 4.58
C SER A 167 -4.84 -14.26 4.58
N SER A 168 -4.44 -14.85 3.46
CA SER A 168 -4.19 -16.30 3.33
C SER A 168 -2.70 -16.59 3.45
N TYR A 169 -2.37 -17.71 4.09
CA TYR A 169 -1.02 -18.28 4.11
C TYR A 169 -1.10 -19.79 3.95
N ASP A 170 -0.15 -20.40 3.24
CA ASP A 170 -0.08 -21.86 3.03
C ASP A 170 -1.41 -22.51 2.58
N GLY A 171 -2.20 -21.78 1.77
CA GLY A 171 -3.49 -22.26 1.25
C GLY A 171 -4.65 -22.24 2.25
N GLN A 172 -4.48 -21.64 3.43
CA GLN A 172 -5.59 -21.38 4.34
C GLN A 172 -6.62 -20.44 3.69
N PRO A 173 -7.92 -20.58 3.99
CA PRO A 173 -8.93 -19.69 3.43
C PRO A 173 -8.72 -18.25 3.93
N VAL A 174 -8.97 -17.30 3.05
CA VAL A 174 -8.99 -15.87 3.36
C VAL A 174 -10.10 -15.58 4.40
N LEU A 175 -9.83 -14.66 5.33
CA LEU A 175 -10.74 -14.26 6.42
C LEU A 175 -11.27 -12.82 6.26
N GLY A 176 -10.91 -12.15 5.17
CA GLY A 176 -11.34 -10.79 4.82
C GLY A 176 -11.80 -10.70 3.37
N LEU A 177 -12.14 -9.49 2.93
CA LEU A 177 -12.46 -9.17 1.54
C LEU A 177 -11.66 -7.92 1.16
N GLU A 178 -11.23 -7.79 -0.10
CA GLU A 178 -10.63 -6.54 -0.56
C GLU A 178 -11.63 -5.39 -0.45
N SER A 179 -11.11 -4.17 -0.30
CA SER A 179 -11.94 -2.97 -0.47
C SER A 179 -12.28 -2.74 -1.94
N THR A 180 -13.50 -2.28 -2.23
CA THR A 180 -14.06 -2.15 -3.61
C THR A 180 -13.11 -1.52 -4.62
N ARG A 181 -12.36 -0.47 -4.25
CA ARG A 181 -11.45 0.25 -5.16
C ARG A 181 -10.16 -0.52 -5.52
N TYR A 182 -9.84 -1.54 -4.74
CA TYR A 182 -8.64 -2.37 -4.89
C TYR A 182 -9.00 -3.81 -5.28
N PHE A 183 -10.28 -4.09 -5.49
CA PHE A 183 -10.79 -5.40 -5.86
C PHE A 183 -10.59 -5.69 -7.35
N MET A 184 -10.05 -6.87 -7.65
CA MET A 184 -9.99 -7.41 -9.00
C MET A 184 -11.29 -8.17 -9.34
N PRO A 185 -12.05 -7.76 -10.38
CA PRO A 185 -13.23 -8.49 -10.85
C PRO A 185 -12.92 -9.93 -11.20
N ARG A 186 -13.79 -10.84 -10.73
CA ARG A 186 -13.64 -12.29 -10.89
C ARG A 186 -14.94 -13.01 -10.67
N GLU A 187 -15.04 -14.23 -11.20
CA GLU A 187 -16.26 -15.04 -11.16
C GLU A 187 -16.64 -15.53 -9.75
N SER A 188 -15.64 -15.72 -8.87
CA SER A 188 -15.85 -16.20 -7.51
C SER A 188 -15.10 -15.34 -6.49
N TRP A 189 -15.82 -14.94 -5.45
CA TRP A 189 -15.32 -14.15 -4.32
C TRP A 189 -14.31 -14.90 -3.46
N ASP A 190 -14.24 -16.24 -3.57
CA ASP A 190 -13.31 -17.08 -2.81
C ASP A 190 -11.94 -17.21 -3.49
N VAL A 191 -11.76 -16.65 -4.70
CA VAL A 191 -10.51 -16.73 -5.44
C VAL A 191 -9.60 -15.57 -5.07
N TYR A 192 -8.62 -15.85 -4.21
CA TYR A 192 -7.54 -14.93 -3.87
C TYR A 192 -6.21 -15.55 -4.26
N ASN A 193 -5.37 -14.78 -4.95
CA ASN A 193 -4.11 -15.26 -5.46
C ASN A 193 -3.13 -14.10 -5.70
N VAL A 194 -1.98 -14.43 -6.28
CA VAL A 194 -0.96 -13.46 -6.64
C VAL A 194 -1.50 -12.38 -7.58
N THR A 195 -2.36 -12.72 -8.55
CA THR A 195 -2.88 -11.76 -9.53
C THR A 195 -3.86 -10.77 -8.91
N THR A 196 -4.69 -11.19 -7.94
CA THR A 196 -5.59 -10.27 -7.21
C THR A 196 -4.79 -9.27 -6.37
N ASP A 197 -3.72 -9.73 -5.72
CA ASP A 197 -2.79 -8.84 -5.00
C ASP A 197 -2.05 -7.89 -5.96
N CYS A 198 -1.62 -8.36 -7.15
CA CYS A 198 -0.99 -7.50 -8.16
C CYS A 198 -1.95 -6.41 -8.68
N PHE A 199 -3.23 -6.73 -8.87
CA PHE A 199 -4.24 -5.73 -9.23
C PHE A 199 -4.38 -4.66 -8.16
N ALA A 200 -4.54 -5.06 -6.90
CA ALA A 200 -4.65 -4.18 -5.74
C ALA A 200 -3.38 -3.32 -5.56
N LEU A 201 -2.21 -3.89 -5.85
CA LEU A 201 -0.94 -3.17 -5.89
C LEU A 201 -0.91 -2.12 -7.00
N GLY A 202 -1.42 -2.42 -8.21
CA GLY A 202 -1.60 -1.43 -9.27
C GLY A 202 -2.48 -0.25 -8.85
N CYS A 203 -3.60 -0.53 -8.18
CA CYS A 203 -4.46 0.49 -7.56
C CYS A 203 -3.74 1.31 -6.48
N SER A 204 -2.86 0.67 -5.70
CA SER A 204 -2.07 1.34 -4.66
C SER A 204 -0.97 2.23 -5.25
N ILE A 205 -0.28 1.77 -6.30
CA ILE A 205 0.70 2.58 -7.04
C ILE A 205 0.01 3.80 -7.64
N TYR A 206 -1.15 3.61 -8.28
CA TYR A 206 -1.97 4.71 -8.77
C TYR A 206 -2.27 5.71 -7.64
N HIS A 207 -2.73 5.22 -6.48
CA HIS A 207 -3.08 6.05 -5.35
C HIS A 207 -1.88 6.84 -4.81
N ILE A 208 -0.71 6.22 -4.67
CA ILE A 208 0.52 6.90 -4.23
C ILE A 208 0.92 7.98 -5.23
N VAL A 209 0.75 7.72 -6.53
CA VAL A 209 1.13 8.66 -7.58
C VAL A 209 0.16 9.83 -7.70
N THR A 210 -1.15 9.63 -7.53
CA THR A 210 -2.16 10.70 -7.72
C THR A 210 -2.57 11.37 -6.40
N GLY A 211 -2.43 10.68 -5.28
CA GLY A 211 -3.00 11.08 -3.99
C GLY A 211 -4.48 10.76 -3.83
N TYR A 212 -5.08 10.11 -4.82
CA TYR A 212 -6.47 9.71 -4.81
C TYR A 212 -6.64 8.24 -5.17
N ARG A 213 -7.58 7.58 -4.51
CA ARG A 213 -7.94 6.20 -4.86
C ARG A 213 -8.49 6.16 -6.30
N PRO A 214 -8.34 5.04 -7.02
CA PRO A 214 -9.03 4.86 -8.30
C PRO A 214 -10.52 5.22 -8.18
N TYR A 215 -10.97 6.10 -9.06
CA TYR A 215 -12.35 6.61 -9.12
C TYR A 215 -12.85 7.27 -7.83
N ASP A 216 -12.00 7.96 -7.06
CA ASP A 216 -12.29 8.43 -5.68
C ASP A 216 -13.65 9.13 -5.49
N ALA A 217 -14.14 9.84 -6.50
CA ALA A 217 -15.42 10.57 -6.47
C ALA A 217 -16.68 9.73 -6.78
N LEU A 218 -16.52 8.47 -7.19
CA LEU A 218 -17.61 7.58 -7.59
C LEU A 218 -18.05 6.68 -6.44
N SER A 219 -19.30 6.23 -6.46
CA SER A 219 -19.84 5.26 -5.50
C SER A 219 -19.28 3.86 -5.77
N ASP A 220 -19.30 3.00 -4.74
CA ASP A 220 -18.77 1.64 -4.82
C ASP A 220 -19.43 0.82 -5.95
N ASP A 221 -20.77 0.81 -6.06
CA ASP A 221 -21.51 0.14 -7.16
C ASP A 221 -21.04 0.56 -8.57
N GLU A 222 -20.68 1.83 -8.73
CA GLU A 222 -20.31 2.45 -10.00
C GLU A 222 -18.84 2.16 -10.34
N VAL A 223 -18.00 1.95 -9.32
CA VAL A 223 -16.64 1.43 -9.48
C VAL A 223 -16.66 -0.05 -9.86
N GLU A 224 -17.47 -0.87 -9.17
CA GLU A 224 -17.63 -2.29 -9.45
C GLU A 224 -18.09 -2.51 -10.90
N ALA A 225 -19.14 -1.81 -11.33
CA ALA A 225 -19.66 -1.89 -12.70
C ALA A 225 -18.63 -1.48 -13.77
N ARG A 226 -17.70 -0.56 -13.46
CA ARG A 226 -16.61 -0.19 -14.37
C ARG A 226 -15.56 -1.28 -14.44
N TYR A 227 -15.10 -1.76 -13.30
CA TYR A 227 -14.08 -2.81 -13.25
C TYR A 227 -14.58 -4.09 -13.95
N GLU A 228 -15.84 -4.49 -13.76
CA GLU A 228 -16.46 -5.62 -14.48
C GLU A 228 -16.37 -5.49 -16.01
N ARG A 229 -16.40 -4.26 -16.53
CA ARG A 229 -16.28 -3.95 -17.97
C ARG A 229 -14.85 -3.64 -18.39
N GLN A 230 -13.86 -3.87 -17.51
CA GLN A 230 -12.45 -3.52 -17.69
C GLN A 230 -12.24 -2.03 -18.04
N ALA A 231 -13.11 -1.17 -17.52
CA ALA A 231 -12.96 0.28 -17.60
C ALA A 231 -12.16 0.75 -16.38
N PHE A 232 -10.95 1.26 -16.62
CA PHE A 232 -10.03 1.73 -15.60
C PHE A 232 -9.74 3.24 -15.75
N PRO A 233 -9.25 3.92 -14.68
CA PRO A 233 -8.92 5.33 -14.75
C PRO A 233 -7.96 5.67 -15.88
N ASP A 234 -8.09 6.88 -16.43
CA ASP A 234 -7.17 7.36 -17.47
C ASP A 234 -5.75 7.58 -16.90
N LEU A 235 -4.75 7.11 -17.65
CA LEU A 235 -3.33 7.20 -17.30
C LEU A 235 -2.57 8.19 -18.21
N SER A 236 -3.27 8.88 -19.13
CA SER A 236 -2.68 9.82 -20.09
C SER A 236 -2.10 11.09 -19.47
N GLY A 237 -2.36 11.35 -18.18
CA GLY A 237 -1.95 12.57 -17.49
C GLY A 237 -2.94 13.74 -17.65
N GLN A 238 -4.02 13.58 -18.40
CA GLN A 238 -5.05 14.62 -18.61
C GLN A 238 -6.30 14.40 -17.74
N THR A 239 -6.17 13.70 -16.61
CA THR A 239 -7.31 13.15 -15.86
C THR A 239 -8.30 14.23 -15.42
N ARG A 240 -9.40 14.34 -16.16
CA ARG A 240 -10.59 15.16 -15.82
C ARG A 240 -11.37 14.60 -14.62
N GLU A 241 -11.06 13.38 -14.21
CA GLU A 241 -11.74 12.67 -13.11
C GLU A 241 -11.47 13.28 -11.74
N TYR A 242 -10.34 13.99 -11.58
CA TYR A 242 -9.92 14.59 -10.30
C TYR A 242 -9.89 16.10 -10.33
N GLU A 243 -10.29 16.75 -11.42
CA GLU A 243 -10.55 18.18 -11.38
C GLU A 243 -11.67 18.42 -10.38
N PRO A 244 -11.40 19.00 -9.20
CA PRO A 244 -12.47 19.70 -8.53
C PRO A 244 -12.88 20.81 -9.52
N LYS A 245 -14.08 21.36 -9.42
CA LYS A 245 -14.48 22.56 -10.17
C LYS A 245 -13.59 23.82 -9.92
N HIS A 246 -12.38 23.64 -9.37
CA HIS A 246 -11.42 24.59 -8.82
C HIS A 246 -9.94 24.19 -9.07
N GLY A 247 -9.62 23.28 -10.01
CA GLY A 247 -8.23 23.08 -10.47
C GLY A 247 -7.78 24.27 -11.33
N LYS A 248 -6.51 24.71 -11.22
CA LYS A 248 -5.97 25.67 -12.19
C LYS A 248 -5.57 24.89 -13.45
N GLU A 249 -5.74 25.50 -14.62
CA GLU A 249 -5.15 24.98 -15.87
C GLU A 249 -3.64 24.73 -15.67
N GLY A 250 -3.19 23.49 -15.87
CA GLY A 250 -1.77 23.09 -15.81
C GLY A 250 -1.35 22.26 -14.58
N ASP A 251 -2.25 22.00 -13.63
CA ASP A 251 -1.98 21.13 -12.47
C ASP A 251 -1.88 19.66 -12.91
N THR A 252 -0.68 19.08 -12.84
CA THR A 252 -0.39 17.71 -13.29
C THR A 252 0.06 16.87 -12.10
N VAL A 253 -0.89 16.25 -11.40
CA VAL A 253 -0.54 15.45 -10.21
C VAL A 253 0.10 14.14 -10.67
N GLY A 254 1.41 14.00 -10.43
CA GLY A 254 2.11 12.72 -10.59
C GLY A 254 2.47 12.36 -12.02
N ILE A 255 2.56 13.32 -12.96
CA ILE A 255 3.00 13.05 -14.34
C ILE A 255 4.50 12.77 -14.40
N SER A 256 4.88 11.78 -15.19
CA SER A 256 6.28 11.51 -15.54
C SER A 256 6.80 12.58 -16.51
N PRO A 257 7.92 13.27 -16.17
CA PRO A 257 8.56 14.22 -17.07
C PRO A 257 9.08 13.58 -18.37
N ALA A 258 9.31 12.26 -18.36
CA ALA A 258 9.84 11.52 -19.50
C ALA A 258 8.77 11.23 -20.57
N THR A 259 7.55 10.88 -20.15
CA THR A 259 6.50 10.40 -21.06
C THR A 259 5.34 11.38 -21.23
N GLY A 260 5.18 12.33 -20.31
CA GLY A 260 3.98 13.19 -20.24
C GLY A 260 2.72 12.44 -19.79
N GLN A 261 2.82 11.16 -19.44
CA GLN A 261 1.76 10.33 -18.88
C GLN A 261 1.88 10.25 -17.36
N LEU A 262 0.90 9.63 -16.69
CA LEU A 262 1.02 9.34 -15.26
C LEU A 262 2.30 8.54 -14.98
N LEU A 263 2.99 8.85 -13.88
CA LEU A 263 4.14 8.09 -13.42
C LEU A 263 3.71 6.63 -13.21
N PHE A 264 4.44 5.70 -13.81
CA PHE A 264 4.18 4.25 -13.78
C PHE A 264 2.94 3.79 -14.55
N ALA A 265 2.49 4.57 -15.54
CA ALA A 265 1.30 4.25 -16.33
C ALA A 265 1.33 2.83 -16.93
N ASP A 266 2.46 2.37 -17.47
CA ASP A 266 2.54 1.04 -18.08
C ASP A 266 2.41 -0.07 -17.03
N THR A 267 3.13 0.05 -15.91
CA THR A 267 3.04 -0.92 -14.80
C THR A 267 1.63 -0.96 -14.20
N ILE A 268 1.00 0.20 -13.96
CA ILE A 268 -0.37 0.27 -13.44
C ILE A 268 -1.34 -0.43 -14.40
N ARG A 269 -1.27 -0.10 -15.70
CA ARG A 269 -2.10 -0.71 -16.74
C ARG A 269 -1.95 -2.23 -16.75
N LYS A 270 -0.71 -2.73 -16.79
CA LYS A 270 -0.42 -4.18 -16.80
C LYS A 270 -0.97 -4.89 -15.57
N CYS A 271 -0.94 -4.25 -14.39
CA CYS A 271 -1.58 -4.79 -13.18
C CYS A 271 -3.10 -4.93 -13.37
N TRP A 272 -3.77 -3.89 -13.88
CA TRP A 272 -5.23 -3.88 -14.05
C TRP A 272 -5.74 -4.87 -15.09
N PHE A 273 -4.95 -5.13 -16.14
CA PHE A 273 -5.27 -6.12 -17.17
C PHE A 273 -4.76 -7.53 -16.84
N GLY A 274 -4.17 -7.74 -15.66
CA GLY A 274 -3.69 -9.07 -15.23
C GLY A 274 -2.53 -9.61 -16.07
N GLU A 275 -1.68 -8.73 -16.62
CA GLU A 275 -0.56 -9.11 -17.49
C GLU A 275 0.66 -9.62 -16.72
N PHE A 276 0.70 -9.42 -15.39
CA PHE A 276 1.77 -9.91 -14.54
C PHE A 276 1.39 -11.23 -13.85
N ALA A 277 2.26 -12.23 -14.00
CA ALA A 277 2.11 -13.51 -13.31
C ALA A 277 2.56 -13.44 -11.85
N THR A 278 3.54 -12.57 -11.53
CA THR A 278 4.11 -12.44 -10.18
C THR A 278 4.26 -10.98 -9.75
N SER A 279 4.29 -10.75 -8.43
CA SER A 279 4.65 -9.44 -7.86
C SER A 279 6.09 -9.04 -8.17
N ALA A 280 6.98 -10.01 -8.42
CA ALA A 280 8.35 -9.74 -8.86
C ALA A 280 8.39 -9.14 -10.28
N ASP A 281 7.49 -9.56 -11.18
CA ASP A 281 7.35 -8.96 -12.51
C ASP A 281 6.84 -7.51 -12.42
N VAL A 282 5.89 -7.25 -11.51
CA VAL A 282 5.44 -5.88 -11.20
C VAL A 282 6.63 -5.03 -10.73
N PHE A 283 7.44 -5.57 -9.81
CA PHE A 283 8.60 -4.87 -9.27
C PHE A 283 9.63 -4.53 -10.34
N GLU A 284 9.96 -5.48 -11.21
CA GLU A 284 10.92 -5.25 -12.28
C GLU A 284 10.39 -4.23 -13.30
N SER A 285 9.11 -4.32 -13.69
CA SER A 285 8.48 -3.31 -14.56
C SER A 285 8.56 -1.91 -13.94
N LEU A 286 8.24 -1.79 -12.64
CA LEU A 286 8.30 -0.54 -11.90
C LEU A 286 9.73 0.02 -11.86
N LYS A 287 10.74 -0.84 -11.62
CA LYS A 287 12.15 -0.45 -11.66
C LYS A 287 12.57 0.10 -13.01
N GLN A 288 12.13 -0.52 -14.12
CA GLN A 288 12.45 -0.03 -15.46
C GLN A 288 11.87 1.36 -15.71
N GLU A 289 10.62 1.61 -15.30
CA GLU A 289 10.02 2.94 -15.43
C GLU A 289 10.71 3.99 -14.52
N VAL A 290 11.16 3.60 -13.32
CA VAL A 290 11.98 4.47 -12.45
C VAL A 290 13.30 4.83 -13.15
N LEU A 291 14.02 3.85 -13.70
CA LEU A 291 15.28 4.07 -14.41
C LEU A 291 15.10 4.96 -15.65
N ALA A 292 13.97 4.84 -16.35
CA ALA A 292 13.66 5.65 -17.52
C ALA A 292 13.23 7.09 -17.18
N THR A 293 12.71 7.32 -15.97
CA THR A 293 12.09 8.61 -15.59
C THR A 293 13.06 9.54 -14.85
N PHE A 294 13.90 9.00 -13.97
CA PHE A 294 14.67 9.80 -13.02
C PHE A 294 16.14 9.95 -13.43
N ASN A 295 16.72 11.12 -13.13
CA ASN A 295 18.15 11.38 -13.32
C ASN A 295 19.02 10.67 -12.27
N ASP A 296 20.34 10.62 -12.46
CA ASP A 296 21.28 9.94 -11.56
C ASP A 296 21.19 10.39 -10.09
N LYS A 297 20.94 11.68 -9.85
CA LYS A 297 20.84 12.22 -8.48
C LYS A 297 19.58 11.70 -7.78
N ASP A 298 18.45 11.72 -8.47
CA ASP A 298 17.19 11.19 -7.95
C ASP A 298 17.28 9.68 -7.76
N LEU A 299 17.88 8.95 -8.71
CA LEU A 299 18.09 7.50 -8.60
C LEU A 299 18.96 7.15 -7.39
N ALA A 300 20.09 7.83 -7.19
CA ALA A 300 20.95 7.62 -6.03
C ALA A 300 20.22 7.92 -4.70
N SER A 301 19.37 8.94 -4.68
CA SER A 301 18.52 9.27 -3.53
C SER A 301 17.51 8.17 -3.23
N ILE A 302 16.85 7.64 -4.26
CA ILE A 302 15.92 6.51 -4.15
C ILE A 302 16.66 5.28 -3.62
N GLU A 303 17.79 4.89 -4.22
CA GLU A 303 18.57 3.72 -3.80
C GLU A 303 19.05 3.86 -2.34
N THR A 304 19.60 5.01 -1.97
CA THR A 304 20.11 5.25 -0.60
C THR A 304 18.98 5.16 0.42
N SER A 305 17.85 5.81 0.14
CA SER A 305 16.76 5.93 1.11
C SER A 305 15.94 4.64 1.21
N SER A 306 15.72 3.98 0.07
CA SER A 306 14.97 2.71 0.02
C SER A 306 15.81 1.49 0.33
N GLY A 307 17.13 1.56 0.13
CA GLY A 307 18.04 0.41 0.06
C GLY A 307 17.63 -0.66 -0.96
N ILE A 308 16.90 -0.26 -2.01
CA ILE A 308 16.64 -1.09 -3.18
C ILE A 308 17.69 -0.74 -4.22
N THR A 309 18.40 -1.75 -4.72
CA THR A 309 19.33 -1.58 -5.83
C THR A 309 18.55 -1.50 -7.14
N LEU A 310 18.63 -0.37 -7.85
CA LEU A 310 17.91 -0.14 -9.09
C LEU A 310 18.68 -0.69 -10.29
N ARG A 311 19.98 -0.40 -10.37
CA ARG A 311 20.87 -0.88 -11.45
C ARG A 311 21.49 -2.21 -11.04
N ARG A 312 21.41 -3.24 -11.89
CA ARG A 312 22.26 -4.42 -11.69
C ARG A 312 23.69 -3.99 -12.01
N ASP A 313 24.62 -4.22 -11.09
CA ASP A 313 26.03 -4.09 -11.42
C ASP A 313 26.35 -5.06 -12.56
N ASN A 314 26.80 -4.54 -13.70
CA ASN A 314 27.43 -5.33 -14.75
C ASN A 314 28.78 -5.80 -14.24
N ALA A 315 28.78 -6.79 -13.34
CA ALA A 315 29.97 -7.40 -12.79
C ALA A 315 29.82 -8.92 -12.78
N ASP A 316 29.66 -9.53 -13.97
CA ASP A 316 30.23 -10.87 -14.23
C ASP A 316 30.38 -11.25 -15.71
N ASP A 317 30.38 -10.29 -16.65
CA ASP A 317 30.61 -10.59 -18.07
C ASP A 317 31.93 -9.96 -18.52
N GLY A 318 33.03 -10.64 -18.26
CA GLY A 318 34.32 -10.20 -18.80
C GLY A 318 35.60 -10.60 -18.09
N GLN A 319 35.81 -11.87 -17.70
CA GLN A 319 37.16 -12.45 -17.68
C GLN A 319 37.18 -13.99 -17.60
N LYS A 320 36.72 -14.65 -18.67
CA LYS A 320 37.31 -15.93 -19.10
C LYS A 320 37.61 -15.88 -20.59
N SER A 321 38.62 -15.07 -20.92
CA SER A 321 39.37 -15.17 -22.16
C SER A 321 40.82 -15.53 -21.81
N THR A 322 41.22 -16.71 -22.29
CA THR A 322 42.59 -17.14 -22.59
C THR A 322 43.61 -17.20 -21.45
N SER A 323 43.98 -18.44 -21.08
CA SER A 323 45.39 -18.88 -21.19
C SER A 323 45.56 -20.37 -20.89
N LYS A 324 45.94 -21.09 -21.96
CA LYS A 324 46.68 -22.37 -22.07
C LYS A 324 46.02 -23.66 -21.57
#